data_AF-A0A2V2DVQ5-F1
#
_entry.id   AF-A0A2V2DVQ5-F1
#
_cell.length_a   1.000
_cell.length_b   1.000
_cell.length_c   1.000
_cell.angle_alpha   90.00
_cell.angle_beta   90.00
_cell.angle_gamma   90.00
#
_symmetry.space_group_name_H-M   'P 1'
#
loop_
_entity.id
_entity.type
_entity.pdbx_description
1 polymer ?
#
loop_
_entity_poly.entity_id
_entity_poly.type
_entity_poly.pdbx_seq_one_letter_code
_entity_poly.pdbx_strand_id
1 'polypeptide(L)'
;MNEYLRQVEKELRLPRRKKQEVLRDLREIFESAREHGESEADVMERLGSAAEYAAAVSVPLCEKRRSGLVLPSAFLALAAVSAAARRFFSLRARGKRT
;
A
#
# COMPACT_ATOMS: atom_id res chain seq x y z
N MET A 1 -1.44 12.59 -4.85
CA MET A 1 -0.16 11.84 -4.91
C MET A 1 1.04 12.49 -4.21
N ASN A 2 1.54 13.63 -4.71
CA ASN A 2 2.89 14.13 -4.40
C ASN A 2 3.13 14.44 -2.92
N GLU A 3 2.11 14.92 -2.21
CA GLU A 3 2.18 15.16 -0.76
C GLU A 3 2.37 13.87 0.05
N TYR A 4 1.71 12.78 -0.34
CA TYR A 4 1.85 11.49 0.32
C TYR A 4 3.26 10.92 0.14
N LEU A 5 3.79 10.97 -1.09
CA LEU A 5 5.17 10.55 -1.38
C LEU A 5 6.20 11.37 -0.59
N ARG A 6 6.01 12.69 -0.50
CA ARG A 6 6.87 13.57 0.31
C ARG A 6 6.83 13.21 1.79
N GLN A 7 5.65 12.91 2.32
CA GLN A 7 5.49 12.53 3.72
C GLN A 7 6.14 11.16 3.98
N VAL A 8 5.92 10.17 3.12
CA VAL A 8 6.58 8.86 3.21
C VAL A 8 8.09 9.00 3.14
N GLU A 9 8.61 9.83 2.23
CA GLU A 9 10.05 10.13 2.16
C GLU A 9 10.61 10.70 3.46
N LYS A 10 9.87 11.57 4.14
CA LYS A 10 10.26 12.20 5.40
C LYS A 10 10.27 11.20 6.56
N GLU A 11 9.25 10.35 6.64
CA GLU A 11 9.09 9.35 7.71
C GLU A 11 10.02 8.14 7.53
N LEU A 12 10.44 7.83 6.29
CA LEU A 12 11.37 6.73 6.00
C LEU A 12 12.77 7.01 6.56
N ARG A 13 13.14 6.28 7.63
CA ARG A 13 14.49 6.25 8.21
C ARG A 13 15.39 5.20 7.52
N LEU A 14 15.48 5.25 6.20
CA LEU A 14 16.30 4.33 5.38
C LEU A 14 17.41 5.07 4.61
N PRO A 15 18.51 4.39 4.23
CA PRO A 15 19.50 4.94 3.31
C PRO A 15 18.88 5.41 2.00
N ARG A 16 19.45 6.47 1.39
CA ARG A 16 18.92 7.13 0.17
C ARG A 16 18.59 6.14 -0.96
N ARG A 17 19.42 5.11 -1.17
CA ARG A 17 19.19 4.07 -2.19
C ARG A 17 17.90 3.28 -1.95
N LYS A 18 17.72 2.73 -0.74
CA LYS A 18 16.52 1.98 -0.34
C LYS A 18 15.26 2.83 -0.36
N LYS A 19 15.38 4.09 0.06
CA LYS A 19 14.30 5.07 -0.01
C LYS A 19 13.80 5.32 -1.44
N GLN A 20 14.71 5.43 -2.41
CA GLN A 20 14.34 5.59 -3.82
C GLN A 20 13.63 4.34 -4.39
N GLU A 21 14.03 3.13 -3.97
CA GLU A 21 13.32 1.89 -4.32
C GLU A 21 11.87 1.94 -3.81
N VAL A 22 11.68 2.23 -2.51
CA VAL A 22 10.35 2.30 -1.91
C VAL A 22 9.46 3.36 -2.58
N LEU A 23 10.01 4.53 -2.92
CA LEU A 23 9.26 5.60 -3.59
C LEU A 23 8.91 5.25 -5.04
N ARG A 24 9.77 4.48 -5.73
CA ARG A 24 9.48 3.98 -7.08
C ARG A 24 8.36 2.95 -7.03
N ASP A 25 8.46 1.96 -6.15
CA ASP A 25 7.47 0.90 -6.01
C ASP A 25 6.11 1.49 -5.60
N LEU A 26 6.12 2.49 -4.71
CA LEU A 26 4.90 3.21 -4.33
C LEU A 26 4.29 3.96 -5.52
N ARG A 27 5.11 4.59 -6.36
CA ARG A 27 4.63 5.24 -7.59
C ARG A 27 4.02 4.24 -8.57
N GLU A 28 4.63 3.06 -8.72
CA GLU A 28 4.10 1.98 -9.55
C GLU A 28 2.73 1.49 -9.06
N ILE A 29 2.55 1.34 -7.75
CA ILE A 29 1.24 0.98 -7.16
C ILE A 29 0.17 2.00 -7.56
N PHE A 30 0.49 3.28 -7.46
CA PHE A 30 -0.45 4.34 -7.79
C PHE A 30 -0.71 4.49 -9.30
N GLU A 31 0.30 4.29 -10.13
CA GLU A 31 0.15 4.27 -11.59
C GLU A 31 -0.70 3.08 -12.04
N SER A 32 -0.45 1.89 -11.49
CA SER A 32 -1.27 0.70 -11.74
C SER A 32 -2.71 0.89 -11.28
N ALA A 33 -2.93 1.44 -10.08
CA ALA A 33 -4.26 1.73 -9.58
C ALA A 33 -5.03 2.68 -10.51
N ARG A 34 -4.37 3.75 -10.98
CA ARG A 34 -4.95 4.67 -11.97
C ARG A 34 -5.31 3.98 -13.27
N GLU A 35 -4.47 3.08 -13.77
CA GLU A 35 -4.73 2.28 -14.98
C GLU A 35 -5.92 1.34 -14.82
N HIS A 36 -6.17 0.87 -13.60
CA HIS A 36 -7.34 0.06 -13.24
C HIS A 36 -8.59 0.88 -12.88
N GLY A 37 -8.51 2.22 -12.94
CA GLY A 37 -9.63 3.12 -12.62
C GLY A 37 -9.85 3.31 -11.11
N GLU A 38 -8.91 2.90 -10.26
CA GLU A 38 -8.91 3.23 -8.83
C GLU A 38 -8.41 4.67 -8.63
N SER A 39 -8.99 5.39 -7.65
CA SER A 39 -8.53 6.73 -7.32
C SER A 39 -7.32 6.71 -6.39
N GLU A 40 -6.48 7.74 -6.45
CA GLU A 40 -5.33 7.87 -5.55
C GLU A 40 -5.75 7.87 -4.07
N ALA A 41 -6.95 8.38 -3.77
CA ALA A 41 -7.50 8.44 -2.43
C ALA A 41 -7.84 7.04 -1.90
N ASP A 42 -8.41 6.17 -2.74
CA ASP A 42 -8.73 4.79 -2.37
C ASP A 42 -7.46 3.99 -2.06
N VAL A 43 -6.40 4.22 -2.83
CA VAL A 43 -5.09 3.60 -2.59
C VAL A 43 -4.48 4.13 -1.30
N MET A 44 -4.54 5.43 -1.02
CA MET A 44 -4.07 6.01 0.24
C MET A 44 -4.85 5.48 1.45
N GLU A 45 -6.16 5.31 1.34
CA GLU A 45 -6.99 4.71 2.40
C GLU A 45 -6.55 3.28 2.71
N ARG A 46 -6.22 2.50 1.68
CA ARG A 46 -5.69 1.14 1.81
C ARG A 46 -4.28 1.08 2.41
N LEU A 47 -3.41 2.01 2.03
CA LEU A 47 -2.02 2.06 2.51
C LEU A 47 -1.90 2.67 3.91
N GLY A 48 -2.92 3.39 4.37
CA GLY A 48 -2.94 4.09 5.64
C GLY A 48 -2.10 5.37 5.63
N SER A 49 -1.86 5.94 6.81
CA SER A 49 -1.05 7.16 6.90
C SER A 49 0.39 6.92 6.43
N ALA A 50 1.03 7.96 5.90
CA ALA A 50 2.41 7.86 5.44
C ALA A 50 3.40 7.39 6.54
N ALA A 51 3.10 7.72 7.81
CA ALA A 51 3.89 7.28 8.96
C ALA A 51 3.71 5.78 9.23
N GLU A 52 2.47 5.26 9.16
CA GLU A 52 2.19 3.83 9.31
C GLU A 52 2.81 3.02 8.17
N TYR A 53 2.71 3.52 6.92
CA TYR A 53 3.34 2.90 5.78
C TYR A 53 4.86 2.87 5.91
N ALA A 54 5.49 4.00 6.25
CA ALA A 54 6.94 4.08 6.47
C ALA A 54 7.39 3.17 7.63
N ALA A 55 6.61 3.09 8.70
CA ALA A 55 6.84 2.16 9.79
C ALA A 55 6.78 0.72 9.27
N ALA A 56 5.71 0.33 8.59
CA ALA A 56 5.52 -1.01 8.02
C ALA A 56 6.62 -1.42 7.04
N VAL A 57 7.18 -0.48 6.27
CA VAL A 57 8.32 -0.70 5.35
C VAL A 57 9.67 -0.70 6.08
N SER A 58 9.77 -0.08 7.25
CA SER A 58 10.97 -0.14 8.09
C SER A 58 11.04 -1.41 8.95
N VAL A 59 9.89 -2.02 9.27
CA VAL A 59 9.77 -3.24 10.08
C VAL A 59 10.34 -4.52 9.40
N PRO A 60 10.40 -4.72 8.07
CA PRO A 60 10.90 -5.97 7.48
C PRO A 60 12.43 -6.13 7.54
N LEU A 61 13.17 -5.21 8.18
CA LEU A 61 14.60 -5.40 8.52
C LEU A 61 14.85 -5.63 10.01
N CYS A 62 13.84 -5.47 10.87
CA CYS A 62 13.92 -5.86 12.26
C CYS A 62 13.23 -7.23 12.40
N GLU A 63 14.00 -8.26 12.08
CA GLU A 63 13.68 -9.67 12.32
C GLU A 63 13.25 -9.84 13.78
N LYS A 64 11.94 -9.97 14.01
CA LYS A 64 11.48 -10.57 15.26
C LYS A 64 11.86 -12.05 15.20
N ARG A 65 13.07 -12.34 15.68
CA ARG A 65 13.64 -13.67 15.85
C ARG A 65 12.60 -14.63 16.44
N ARG A 66 12.17 -15.62 15.65
CA ARG A 66 12.08 -17.04 16.02
C ARG A 66 11.64 -17.89 14.81
N SER A 67 12.54 -18.83 14.48
CA SER A 67 12.26 -20.14 13.88
C SER A 67 12.04 -20.22 12.36
N GLY A 68 13.16 -20.46 11.66
CA GLY A 68 13.33 -21.45 10.60
C GLY A 68 12.30 -21.51 9.48
N LEU A 69 12.60 -20.91 8.34
CA LEU A 69 12.57 -21.51 6.99
C LEU A 69 13.02 -20.42 5.99
N VAL A 70 14.07 -20.69 5.20
CA VAL A 70 14.52 -19.79 4.13
C VAL A 70 13.50 -19.85 2.99
N LEU A 71 12.74 -18.78 2.79
CA LEU A 71 11.82 -18.62 1.66
C LEU A 71 12.10 -17.28 0.97
N PRO A 72 12.18 -17.25 -0.38
CA PRO A 72 12.62 -16.08 -1.13
C PRO A 72 11.59 -14.95 -1.02
N SER A 73 12.10 -13.79 -0.64
CA SER A 73 11.38 -12.52 -0.46
C SER A 73 10.89 -11.95 -1.79
N ALA A 74 9.75 -12.43 -2.31
CA ALA A 74 9.11 -11.78 -3.45
C ALA A 74 7.57 -11.83 -3.47
N PHE A 75 6.91 -12.50 -2.52
CA PHE A 75 5.45 -12.58 -2.54
C PHE A 75 4.89 -12.56 -1.12
N LEU A 76 4.36 -11.41 -0.69
CA LEU A 76 3.36 -11.23 0.39
C LEU A 76 3.26 -9.72 0.63
N ALA A 77 2.32 -9.01 -0.01
CA ALA A 77 0.99 -8.89 0.58
C ALA A 77 -0.08 -8.58 -0.47
N LEU A 78 -0.54 -9.61 -1.18
CA LEU A 78 -1.88 -9.64 -1.76
C LEU A 78 -2.67 -10.76 -1.08
N ALA A 79 -3.07 -10.54 0.17
CA ALA A 79 -3.94 -11.48 0.89
C ALA A 79 -4.74 -10.76 1.99
N ALA A 80 -5.75 -9.99 1.57
CA ALA A 80 -6.95 -9.73 2.37
C ALA A 80 -8.12 -9.35 1.45
N VAL A 81 -8.48 -10.22 0.51
CA VAL A 81 -9.83 -10.22 -0.06
C VAL A 81 -10.73 -11.07 0.83
N SER A 82 -11.96 -10.60 1.06
CA SER A 82 -13.09 -11.20 1.79
C SER A 82 -13.07 -10.98 3.32
N ALA A 83 -13.92 -10.11 3.89
CA ALA A 83 -15.32 -10.47 4.13
C ALA A 83 -16.33 -9.28 4.21
N ALA A 84 -15.95 -8.04 3.92
CA ALA A 84 -16.87 -6.89 4.03
C ALA A 84 -17.35 -6.29 2.69
N ALA A 85 -16.63 -6.53 1.59
CA ALA A 85 -16.93 -5.92 0.29
C ALA A 85 -18.08 -6.58 -0.51
N ARG A 86 -18.67 -7.67 0.00
CA ARG A 86 -19.98 -8.16 -0.49
C ARG A 86 -21.15 -7.26 -0.08
N ARG A 87 -20.94 -6.26 0.80
CA ARG A 87 -21.99 -5.33 1.23
C ARG A 87 -21.96 -3.99 0.50
N PHE A 88 -20.80 -3.55 -0.01
CA PHE A 88 -20.70 -2.25 -0.68
C PHE A 88 -21.05 -2.30 -2.19
N PHE A 89 -20.73 -3.39 -2.89
CA PHE A 89 -21.10 -3.56 -4.30
C PHE A 89 -22.62 -3.68 -4.53
N SER A 90 -23.43 -3.97 -3.48
CA SER A 90 -24.89 -4.10 -3.63
C SER A 90 -25.69 -2.80 -3.52
N LEU A 91 -25.06 -1.65 -3.21
CA LEU A 91 -25.78 -0.37 -3.05
C LEU A 91 -25.56 0.65 -4.17
N ARG A 92 -24.64 0.41 -5.12
CA ARG A 92 -24.44 1.31 -6.28
C ARG A 92 -25.30 0.95 -7.49
N ALA A 93 -26.24 0.03 -7.35
CA ALA A 93 -27.17 -0.37 -8.41
C ALA A 93 -28.62 0.06 -8.11
N ARG A 94 -28.85 1.33 -7.75
CA ARG A 94 -30.17 1.98 -7.87
C ARG A 94 -30.08 3.48 -7.59
N GLY A 95 -30.48 4.28 -8.59
CA GLY A 95 -30.78 5.70 -8.41
C GLY A 95 -29.65 6.62 -8.87
N LYS A 96 -29.83 7.53 -9.82
CA LYS A 96 -31.04 7.97 -10.49
C LYS A 96 -30.70 8.35 -11.93
N ARG A 97 -31.42 7.71 -12.85
CA ARG A 97 -31.70 8.22 -14.18
C ARG A 97 -33.00 9.01 -14.01
N THR A 98 -32.91 10.33 -13.92
CA THR A 98 -33.94 11.33 -14.25
C THR A 98 -33.27 12.69 -14.24
#